data_AF-A0A9E5SW00-F1
#
_entry.id   AF-A0A9E5SW00-F1
#
_cell.length_a   1.000
_cell.length_b   1.000
_cell.length_c   1.000
_cell.angle_alpha   90.00
_cell.angle_beta   90.00
_cell.angle_gamma   90.00
#
_symmetry.space_group_name_H-M   'P 1'
#
loop_
_entity.id
_entity.type
_entity.pdbx_description
1 polymer ?
#
loop_
_entity_poly.entity_id
_entity_poly.type
_entity_poly.pdbx_seq_one_letter_code
_entity_poly.pdbx_strand_id
1 'polypeptide(L)'
;MGTSSVDGAFTLNLVSGTNIKRVVVSAFDWYKKTEPHPVNTNSLLVNGDSQLAPYNEAGTPGDLTYDLATATDTLAFQADGAGTGGNAFGRVFLFSIALHSYN
;
A
#
# COMPACT_ATOMS: atom_id res chain seq x y z
N MET A 1 -18.73 7.35 -6.56
CA MET A 1 -18.57 7.18 -5.09
C MET A 1 -18.32 5.71 -4.85
N GLY A 2 -17.06 5.29 -4.72
CA GLY A 2 -16.70 3.88 -4.55
C GLY A 2 -16.95 3.43 -3.11
N THR A 3 -17.44 2.22 -2.93
CA THR A 3 -17.62 1.58 -1.62
C THR A 3 -16.26 1.11 -1.10
N SER A 4 -15.85 1.61 0.07
CA SER A 4 -14.62 1.18 0.74
C SER A 4 -14.73 -0.28 1.20
N SER A 5 -13.72 -1.09 0.88
CA SER A 5 -13.46 -2.36 1.57
C SER A 5 -13.01 -2.08 3.00
N VAL A 6 -13.34 -2.99 3.91
CA VAL A 6 -13.03 -2.92 5.34
C VAL A 6 -11.53 -2.78 5.59
N ASP A 7 -10.70 -3.29 4.67
CA ASP A 7 -9.29 -3.01 4.55
C ASP A 7 -8.92 -2.92 3.06
N GLY A 8 -8.27 -1.83 2.65
CA GLY A 8 -7.75 -1.68 1.30
C GLY A 8 -6.50 -2.54 1.12
N ALA A 9 -6.66 -3.86 1.05
CA ALA A 9 -5.57 -4.79 0.81
C ALA A 9 -5.52 -5.18 -0.67
N PHE A 10 -4.30 -5.27 -1.22
CA PHE A 10 -4.06 -5.98 -2.46
C PHE A 10 -2.86 -6.90 -2.30
N THR A 11 -2.84 -7.95 -3.11
CA THR A 11 -1.66 -8.78 -3.28
C THR A 11 -1.40 -8.92 -4.77
N LEU A 12 -0.21 -8.55 -5.20
CA LEU A 12 0.30 -8.80 -6.53
C LEU A 12 1.33 -9.92 -6.46
N ASN A 13 0.97 -11.07 -7.01
CA ASN A 13 1.86 -12.22 -7.13
C ASN A 13 2.51 -12.18 -8.51
N LEU A 14 3.81 -11.92 -8.55
CA LEU A 14 4.55 -12.00 -9.80
C LEU A 14 4.93 -13.47 -10.08
N VAL A 15 4.73 -13.89 -11.32
CA VAL A 15 5.00 -15.26 -11.75
C VAL A 15 6.39 -15.32 -12.36
N SER A 16 7.11 -16.41 -12.13
CA SER A 16 8.40 -16.67 -12.78
C SER A 16 8.31 -16.45 -14.30
N GLY A 17 9.30 -15.73 -14.85
CA GLY A 17 9.32 -15.33 -16.27
C GLY A 17 8.60 -14.01 -16.57
N THR A 18 7.99 -13.35 -15.59
CA THR A 18 7.42 -12.01 -15.75
C THR A 18 8.50 -10.98 -16.03
N ASN A 19 8.35 -10.21 -17.11
CA ASN A 19 9.25 -9.11 -17.47
C ASN A 19 8.85 -7.82 -16.72
N ILE A 20 8.97 -7.81 -15.40
CA ILE A 20 8.75 -6.62 -14.56
C ILE A 20 9.98 -6.45 -13.67
N LYS A 21 10.53 -5.24 -13.67
CA LYS A 21 11.68 -4.81 -12.88
C LYS A 21 11.28 -3.92 -11.70
N ARG A 22 10.22 -3.13 -11.87
CA ARG A 22 9.81 -2.13 -10.87
C ARG A 22 8.31 -2.06 -10.74
N VAL A 23 7.87 -1.90 -9.51
CA VAL A 23 6.50 -1.55 -9.17
C VAL A 23 6.51 -0.18 -8.49
N VAL A 24 5.59 0.69 -8.92
CA VAL A 24 5.31 1.95 -8.24
C VAL A 24 3.87 1.93 -7.78
N VAL A 25 3.66 2.00 -6.47
CA VAL A 25 2.34 2.04 -5.85
C VAL A 25 2.08 3.46 -5.38
N SER A 26 1.12 4.14 -6.01
CA SER A 26 0.69 5.46 -5.57
C SER A 26 -0.40 5.29 -4.52
N ALA A 27 -0.09 5.68 -3.29
CA ALA A 27 -0.92 5.41 -2.13
C ALA A 27 -0.96 6.61 -1.18
N PHE A 28 -1.91 6.57 -0.26
CA PHE A 28 -2.06 7.57 0.80
C PHE A 28 -2.62 6.91 2.06
N ASP A 29 -1.96 7.09 3.20
CA ASP A 29 -2.54 6.76 4.51
C ASP A 29 -3.33 7.95 5.05
N TRP A 30 -4.65 7.79 5.15
CA TRP A 30 -5.56 8.79 5.70
C TRP A 30 -5.80 8.58 7.19
N TYR A 31 -5.31 9.53 7.97
CA TYR A 31 -5.81 9.78 9.31
C TYR A 31 -5.81 11.29 9.58
N LYS A 32 -6.81 11.79 10.32
CA LYS A 32 -6.71 13.14 10.89
C LYS A 32 -5.79 13.05 12.10
N LYS A 33 -4.74 13.88 12.16
CA LYS A 33 -3.80 13.90 13.30
C LYS A 33 -4.48 14.18 14.66
N THR A 34 -5.68 14.76 14.65
CA THR A 34 -6.52 15.00 15.83
C THR A 34 -7.37 13.80 16.27
N GLU A 35 -7.47 12.75 15.44
CA GLU A 35 -8.14 11.51 15.83
C GLU A 35 -7.19 10.62 16.65
N PRO A 36 -7.72 9.85 17.62
CA PRO A 36 -6.93 9.05 18.58
C PRO A 36 -6.16 7.86 17.96
N HIS A 37 -5.91 7.86 16.65
CA HIS A 37 -5.16 6.82 15.94
C HIS A 37 -3.90 7.41 15.26
N PRO A 38 -2.90 7.89 16.02
CA PRO A 38 -1.81 8.70 15.50
C PRO A 38 -0.64 7.91 14.89
N VAL A 39 -0.70 6.58 14.87
CA VAL A 39 0.41 5.75 14.37
C VAL A 39 0.07 5.25 12.97
N ASN A 40 0.87 5.70 12.00
CA ASN A 40 0.93 5.11 10.67
C ASN A 40 1.51 3.70 10.81
N THR A 41 0.66 2.71 10.55
CA THR A 41 1.01 1.28 10.60
C THR A 41 0.78 0.61 9.24
N ASN A 42 0.33 1.36 8.24
CA ASN A 42 -0.06 0.79 6.97
C ASN A 42 1.16 0.74 6.06
N SER A 43 1.43 -0.41 5.45
CA SER A 43 2.66 -0.61 4.70
C SER A 43 2.48 -1.46 3.46
N LEU A 44 3.32 -1.18 2.46
CA LEU A 44 3.61 -2.09 1.37
C LEU A 44 4.69 -3.06 1.83
N LEU A 45 4.34 -4.33 1.86
CA LEU A 45 5.23 -5.45 2.13
C LEU A 45 5.70 -6.05 0.81
N VAL A 46 7.01 -6.24 0.65
CA VAL A 46 7.58 -6.97 -0.49
C VAL A 46 8.58 -8.00 0.01
N ASN A 47 8.22 -9.29 -0.09
CA ASN A 47 9.04 -10.42 0.38
C ASN A 47 9.60 -10.32 1.82
N GLY A 48 9.03 -9.46 2.68
CA GLY A 48 9.50 -9.22 4.05
C GLY A 48 10.07 -7.83 4.30
N ASP A 49 10.40 -7.07 3.25
CA ASP A 49 10.67 -5.63 3.35
C ASP A 49 9.37 -4.86 3.57
N SER A 50 9.39 -3.80 4.37
CA SER A 50 8.22 -2.96 4.64
C SER A 50 8.51 -1.50 4.35
N GLN A 51 7.63 -0.86 3.59
CA GLN A 51 7.61 0.59 3.39
C GLN A 51 6.27 1.14 3.87
N LEU A 52 6.30 2.08 4.82
CA LEU A 52 5.08 2.75 5.29
C LEU A 52 4.43 3.54 4.15
N ALA A 53 3.11 3.48 4.05
CA ALA A 53 2.39 4.34 3.13
C ALA A 53 2.63 5.82 3.48
N PRO A 54 2.77 6.67 2.46
CA PRO A 54 3.00 8.08 2.71
C PRO A 54 1.77 8.71 3.34
N TYR A 55 2.03 9.55 4.34
CA TYR A 55 1.03 10.41 4.96
C TYR A 55 1.28 11.86 4.56
N ASN A 56 0.21 12.56 4.21
CA ASN A 56 0.19 13.99 3.91
C ASN A 56 -1.16 14.58 4.35
N GLU A 57 -1.15 15.60 5.20
CA GLU A 57 -2.37 16.25 5.69
C GLU A 57 -3.30 16.78 4.57
N ALA A 58 -2.75 17.08 3.39
CA ALA A 58 -3.51 17.55 2.23
C ALA A 58 -4.21 16.42 1.43
N GLY A 59 -3.97 15.14 1.74
CA GLY A 59 -4.55 14.01 1.01
C GLY A 59 -3.89 13.71 -0.35
N THR A 60 -2.76 14.34 -0.66
CA THR A 60 -2.02 14.03 -1.90
C THR A 60 -1.30 12.68 -1.76
N PRO A 61 -1.47 11.75 -2.71
CA PRO A 61 -0.75 10.49 -2.68
C PRO A 61 0.75 10.68 -2.84
N GLY A 62 1.50 9.73 -2.31
CA GLY A 62 2.92 9.56 -2.57
C GLY A 62 3.21 8.18 -3.15
N ASP A 63 4.37 8.07 -3.78
CA ASP A 63 4.75 6.85 -4.49
C ASP A 63 5.67 5.98 -3.65
N LEU A 64 5.28 4.72 -3.46
CA LEU A 64 6.12 3.65 -2.95
C LEU A 64 6.74 2.94 -4.14
N THR A 65 8.07 3.04 -4.27
CA THR A 65 8.80 2.43 -5.38
C THR A 65 9.55 1.21 -4.87
N TYR A 66 9.39 0.08 -5.56
CA TYR A 66 10.14 -1.14 -5.29
C TYR A 66 10.77 -1.66 -6.58
N ASP A 67 12.10 -1.83 -6.55
CA ASP A 67 12.85 -2.51 -7.58
C ASP A 67 12.93 -3.99 -7.21
N LEU A 68 12.35 -4.84 -8.07
CA LEU A 68 12.24 -6.27 -7.85
C LEU A 68 13.61 -6.92 -8.03
N ALA A 69 13.99 -7.74 -7.06
CA ALA A 69 15.21 -8.53 -7.14
C ALA A 69 14.98 -9.75 -8.03
N THR A 70 13.77 -10.32 -8.01
CA THR A 70 13.40 -11.50 -8.79
C THR A 70 11.98 -11.39 -9.36
N ALA A 71 11.70 -12.16 -10.42
CA ALA A 71 10.35 -12.21 -11.02
C ALA A 71 9.29 -12.91 -10.14
N THR A 72 9.63 -13.35 -8.93
CA THR A 72 8.74 -14.07 -8.00
C THR A 72 8.36 -13.25 -6.77
N ASP A 73 8.73 -11.97 -6.73
CA ASP A 73 8.47 -11.12 -5.59
C ASP A 73 6.95 -10.95 -5.38
N THR A 74 6.51 -11.09 -4.12
CA THR A 74 5.11 -10.88 -3.72
C THR A 74 4.98 -9.51 -3.07
N LEU A 75 4.12 -8.68 -3.64
CA LEU A 75 3.81 -7.36 -3.10
C LEU A 75 2.44 -7.43 -2.43
N ALA A 76 2.38 -7.09 -1.15
CA ALA A 76 1.15 -7.06 -0.39
C ALA A 76 1.00 -5.72 0.32
N PHE A 77 -0.14 -5.06 0.13
CA PHE A 77 -0.46 -3.90 0.94
C PHE A 77 -1.25 -4.35 2.17
N GLN A 78 -0.72 -4.07 3.36
CA GLN A 78 -1.37 -4.36 4.62
C GLN A 78 -1.84 -3.06 5.26
N ALA A 79 -3.15 -2.92 5.39
CA ALA A 79 -3.77 -1.88 6.17
C ALA A 79 -4.08 -2.45 7.57
N ASP A 80 -3.22 -2.19 8.56
CA ASP A 80 -3.49 -2.58 9.94
C ASP A 80 -4.46 -1.58 10.56
N GLY A 81 -5.74 -1.75 10.25
CA GLY A 81 -6.86 -0.97 10.72
C GLY A 81 -7.53 -1.57 11.96
N ALA A 82 -6.79 -1.85 13.04
CA ALA A 82 -7.42 -2.19 14.32
C ALA A 82 -8.04 -0.92 14.94
N GLY A 83 -9.17 -0.46 14.40
CA GLY A 83 -9.98 0.52 15.10
C GLY A 83 -10.54 -0.10 16.37
N THR A 84 -10.66 0.71 17.42
CA THR A 84 -11.23 0.27 18.70
C THR A 84 -12.76 0.25 18.59
N GLY A 85 -13.40 -0.77 19.17
CA GLY A 85 -14.88 -0.83 19.25
C GLY A 85 -15.61 -1.38 18.02
N GLY A 86 -14.95 -2.19 17.19
CA GLY A 86 -15.60 -2.88 16.06
C GLY A 86 -15.72 -2.07 14.77
N ASN A 87 -15.13 -0.87 14.73
CA ASN A 87 -15.00 -0.10 13.51
C ASN A 87 -13.64 -0.38 12.87
N ALA A 88 -13.62 -1.12 11.76
CA ALA A 88 -12.44 -1.23 10.93
C ALA A 88 -12.44 -0.04 9.95
N PHE A 89 -11.38 0.76 10.02
CA PHE A 89 -11.15 1.83 9.06
C PHE A 89 -9.97 1.39 8.19
N GLY A 90 -10.25 0.90 6.99
CA GLY A 90 -9.24 0.83 5.93
C GLY A 90 -8.75 2.26 5.67
N ARG A 91 -7.56 2.59 6.18
CA ARG A 91 -7.00 3.96 6.13
C ARG A 91 -6.23 4.26 4.84
N VAL A 92 -5.91 3.23 4.05
CA VAL A 92 -5.11 3.43 2.84
C VAL A 92 -5.96 3.54 1.60
N PHE A 93 -5.70 4.62 0.86
CA PHE A 93 -6.22 4.87 -0.46
C PHE A 93 -5.15 4.53 -1.49
N LEU A 94 -5.48 3.60 -2.39
CA LEU A 94 -4.64 3.25 -3.52
C LEU A 94 -5.16 4.00 -4.75
N PHE A 95 -4.29 4.77 -5.39
CA PHE A 95 -4.64 5.59 -6.55
C PHE A 95 -4.24 4.89 -7.85
N SER A 96 -3.04 4.29 -7.87
CA SER A 96 -2.54 3.57 -9.03
C SER A 96 -1.46 2.57 -8.65
N ILE A 97 -1.28 1.57 -9.51
CA ILE A 97 -0.14 0.64 -9.49
C ILE A 97 0.44 0.65 -10.89
N ALA A 98 1.69 1.08 -11.03
CA ALA A 98 2.43 1.07 -12.29
C ALA A 98 3.47 -0.05 -12.27
N LEU A 99 3.52 -0.81 -13.37
CA LEU A 99 4.44 -1.92 -13.57
C LEU A 99 5.39 -1.58 -14.72
N HIS A 100 6.70 -1.66 -14.47
CA HIS A 100 7.73 -1.32 -15.44
C HIS A 100 8.56 -2.55 -15.77
N SER A 101 8.72 -2.83 -17.06
CA SER A 101 9.50 -3.97 -17.56
C SER A 101 11.01 -3.72 -17.55
N TYR A 102 11.79 -4.78 -17.74
CA TYR A 102 13.15 -4.62 -18.24
C TYR A 102 13.06 -4.13 -19.69
N ASN A 103 13.87 -3.13 -20.04
CA ASN A 103 14.05 -2.69 -21.43
C ASN A 103 14.72 -3.79 -22.25
#